data_AF-A0A925DMQ7-F1
#
_entry.id   AF-A0A925DMQ7-F1
#
_cell.length_a   1.000
_cell.length_b   1.000
_cell.length_c   1.000
_cell.angle_alpha   90.00
_cell.angle_beta   90.00
_cell.angle_gamma   90.00
#
_symmetry.space_group_name_H-M   'P 1'
#
loop_
_entity.id
_entity.type
_entity.pdbx_description
1 polymer ?
#
loop_
_entity_poly.entity_id
_entity_poly.type
_entity_poly.pdbx_seq_one_letter_code
_entity_poly.pdbx_strand_id
1 'polypeptide(L)'
;MKTIKFLSFVLIMSIGISGTACKTSKGASSSAKTVTADNYRLIITFISKGGGTDGKALEAITKFLDEHAKKPVYEKFNWGREGERDFCLKLSEFSTKEQKNFIEEVKKIAANSELVQFSENAPCVHKK
;
A
#
# COMPACT_ATOMS: atom_id res chain seq x y z
N MET A 1 48.90 -5.96 -0.88
CA MET A 1 49.27 -4.91 -1.85
C MET A 1 47.99 -4.33 -2.43
N LYS A 2 47.73 -3.04 -2.19
CA LYS A 2 46.53 -2.33 -2.62
C LYS A 2 46.89 -1.48 -3.83
N THR A 3 46.19 -1.67 -4.95
CA THR A 3 46.15 -0.68 -6.04
C THR A 3 44.71 -0.54 -6.51
N ILE A 4 44.03 0.42 -5.87
CA ILE A 4 42.74 0.97 -6.30
C ILE A 4 43.04 1.81 -7.53
N LYS A 5 42.51 1.42 -8.70
CA LYS A 5 42.51 2.24 -9.91
C LYS A 5 41.18 2.98 -9.99
N PHE A 6 41.16 4.20 -9.46
CA PHE A 6 40.20 5.23 -9.82
C PHE A 6 40.55 5.71 -11.22
N LEU A 7 39.67 5.52 -12.20
CA LEU A 7 39.84 6.10 -13.53
C LEU A 7 38.49 6.53 -14.12
N SER A 8 38.44 7.83 -14.41
CA SER A 8 37.60 8.52 -15.38
C SER A 8 36.10 8.65 -15.09
N PHE A 9 35.82 9.73 -14.35
CA PHE A 9 34.65 10.58 -14.53
C PHE A 9 34.56 11.01 -16.00
N VAL A 10 33.51 10.61 -16.72
CA VAL A 10 33.15 11.17 -18.03
C VAL A 10 31.81 11.87 -17.89
N LEU A 11 31.89 13.20 -17.93
CA LEU A 11 30.81 14.15 -18.03
C LEU A 11 30.26 14.12 -19.46
N ILE A 12 29.00 13.70 -19.64
CA ILE A 12 28.25 14.00 -20.87
C ILE A 12 26.95 14.70 -20.47
N MET A 13 26.97 15.99 -20.74
CA MET A 13 25.87 16.95 -20.74
C MET A 13 25.17 16.85 -22.10
N SER A 14 23.86 16.61 -22.11
CA SER A 14 23.01 17.06 -23.22
C SER A 14 21.54 17.12 -22.80
N ILE A 15 21.07 18.36 -22.83
CA ILE A 15 19.72 18.87 -22.64
C ILE A 15 18.82 18.39 -23.78
N GLY A 16 17.59 17.98 -23.44
CA GLY A 16 16.52 17.70 -24.39
C GLY A 16 15.16 17.95 -23.76
N ILE A 17 14.74 19.22 -23.73
CA ILE A 17 13.37 19.64 -23.40
C ILE A 17 12.59 19.70 -24.71
N SER A 18 11.48 18.98 -24.80
CA SER A 18 10.38 19.29 -25.74
C SER A 18 9.09 18.72 -25.20
N GLY A 19 8.18 19.64 -24.83
CA GLY A 19 6.88 19.32 -24.29
C GLY A 19 5.87 18.91 -25.35
N THR A 20 4.86 18.18 -24.90
CA THR A 20 3.53 18.21 -25.51
C THR A 20 2.50 18.39 -24.39
N ALA A 21 1.87 19.56 -24.41
CA ALA A 21 0.72 19.88 -23.57
C ALA A 21 -0.54 19.33 -24.25
N CYS A 22 -1.21 18.38 -23.62
CA CYS A 22 -2.60 18.02 -23.94
C CYS A 22 -3.53 18.65 -22.90
N LYS A 23 -4.09 19.82 -23.24
CA LYS A 23 -5.35 20.31 -22.67
C LYS A 23 -6.50 19.64 -23.41
N THR A 24 -7.19 18.72 -22.73
CA THR A 24 -8.59 18.39 -23.04
C THR A 24 -9.36 18.27 -21.74
N SER A 25 -10.14 19.31 -21.46
CA SER A 25 -11.23 19.30 -20.50
C SER A 25 -12.37 18.43 -21.04
N LYS A 26 -12.73 17.37 -20.33
CA LYS A 26 -14.07 16.79 -20.41
C LYS A 26 -14.55 16.53 -19.00
N GLY A 27 -15.51 17.36 -18.58
CA GLY A 27 -16.22 17.16 -17.34
C GLY A 27 -16.93 15.81 -17.36
N ALA A 28 -16.74 15.06 -16.29
CA ALA A 28 -17.67 14.04 -15.86
C ALA A 28 -17.81 14.25 -14.34
N SER A 29 -19.02 14.65 -13.98
CA SER A 29 -19.52 14.75 -12.62
C SER A 29 -19.13 13.52 -11.82
N SER A 30 -18.34 13.71 -10.77
CA SER A 30 -18.32 12.77 -9.67
C SER A 30 -18.53 13.59 -8.42
N SER A 31 -19.78 13.49 -7.96
CA SER A 31 -20.29 13.99 -6.69
C SER A 31 -19.15 14.09 -5.67
N ALA A 32 -18.84 15.32 -5.26
CA ALA A 32 -18.02 15.58 -4.09
C ALA A 32 -18.74 14.96 -2.90
N LYS A 33 -18.44 13.68 -2.65
CA LYS A 33 -18.84 12.97 -1.45
C LYS A 33 -17.97 13.59 -0.38
N THR A 34 -18.59 14.38 0.49
CA THR A 34 -17.98 14.91 1.70
C THR A 34 -17.29 13.76 2.42
N VAL A 35 -15.96 13.66 2.28
CA VAL A 35 -15.15 12.66 2.95
C VAL A 35 -14.98 13.16 4.38
N THR A 36 -15.95 12.85 5.23
CA THR A 36 -15.59 12.56 6.61
C THR A 36 -14.58 11.43 6.53
N ALA A 37 -13.37 11.65 7.04
CA ALA A 37 -12.33 10.64 7.04
C ALA A 37 -12.83 9.43 7.85
N ASP A 38 -13.40 8.46 7.14
CA ASP A 38 -13.87 7.22 7.73
C ASP A 38 -12.64 6.49 8.28
N ASN A 39 -12.49 6.48 9.60
CA ASN A 39 -11.44 5.71 10.24
C ASN A 39 -11.65 4.22 9.95
N TYR A 40 -10.57 3.55 9.58
CA TYR A 40 -10.54 2.10 9.39
C TYR A 40 -10.09 1.45 10.69
N ARG A 41 -10.71 0.31 11.01
CA ARG A 41 -10.36 -0.45 12.20
C ARG A 41 -8.95 -1.03 12.06
N LEU A 42 -8.59 -1.50 10.87
CA LEU A 42 -7.27 -2.04 10.53
C LEU A 42 -6.83 -1.52 9.16
N ILE A 43 -5.57 -1.10 9.07
CA ILE A 43 -4.88 -0.80 7.81
C ILE A 43 -3.65 -1.69 7.75
N ILE A 44 -3.48 -2.38 6.63
CA ILE A 44 -2.32 -3.22 6.31
C ILE A 44 -1.59 -2.56 5.16
N THR A 45 -0.40 -2.03 5.41
CA THR A 45 0.40 -1.32 4.41
C THR A 45 1.57 -2.20 3.99
N PHE A 46 1.60 -2.55 2.71
CA PHE A 46 2.72 -3.23 2.08
C PHE A 46 3.66 -2.17 1.50
N ILE A 47 4.90 -2.13 1.98
CA ILE A 47 5.93 -1.18 1.53
C ILE A 47 7.02 -1.89 0.72
N SER A 48 7.82 -1.11 -0.01
CA SER A 48 9.09 -1.58 -0.53
C SER A 48 10.26 -0.76 0.02
N LYS A 49 11.42 -1.41 0.13
CA LYS A 49 12.71 -0.78 0.41
C LYS A 49 13.63 -0.79 -0.83
N GLY A 50 13.05 -0.79 -2.04
CA GLY A 50 13.77 -0.77 -3.32
C GLY A 50 13.99 -2.15 -3.97
N GLY A 51 13.20 -3.16 -3.59
CA GLY A 51 13.33 -4.54 -4.07
C GLY A 51 12.00 -5.25 -4.28
N GLY A 52 10.89 -4.51 -4.37
CA GLY A 52 9.54 -5.08 -4.32
C GLY A 52 8.96 -5.18 -2.91
N THR A 53 7.68 -5.55 -2.85
CA THR A 53 6.98 -5.90 -1.59
C THR A 53 7.22 -7.36 -1.21
N ASP A 54 6.88 -7.74 0.02
CA ASP A 54 6.80 -9.15 0.39
C ASP A 54 5.59 -9.84 -0.25
N GLY A 55 5.83 -10.48 -1.40
CA GLY A 55 4.79 -11.19 -2.15
C GLY A 55 4.17 -12.36 -1.39
N LYS A 56 4.93 -13.06 -0.53
CA LYS A 56 4.43 -14.19 0.25
C LYS A 56 3.48 -13.73 1.34
N ALA A 57 3.83 -12.66 2.06
CA ALA A 57 2.96 -12.06 3.05
C ALA A 57 1.67 -11.50 2.40
N LEU A 58 1.80 -10.87 1.23
CA LEU A 58 0.65 -10.38 0.47
C LEU A 58 -0.32 -11.50 0.09
N GLU A 59 0.19 -12.60 -0.47
CA GLU A 59 -0.62 -13.75 -0.84
C GLU A 59 -1.30 -14.38 0.38
N ALA A 60 -0.56 -14.62 1.45
CA ALA A 60 -1.08 -15.24 2.67
C ALA A 60 -2.17 -14.38 3.33
N ILE A 61 -1.97 -13.06 3.39
CA ILE A 61 -2.99 -12.13 3.92
C ILE A 61 -4.21 -12.12 3.00
N THR A 62 -4.02 -11.98 1.68
CA THR A 62 -5.15 -11.95 0.73
C THR A 62 -5.98 -13.22 0.82
N LYS A 63 -5.32 -14.38 0.85
CA LYS A 63 -5.98 -15.68 1.04
C LYS A 63 -6.74 -15.73 2.36
N PHE A 64 -6.14 -15.29 3.46
CA PHE A 64 -6.82 -15.22 4.75
C PHE A 64 -8.07 -14.33 4.69
N LEU A 65 -8.00 -13.15 4.06
CA LEU A 65 -9.16 -12.27 3.91
C LEU A 65 -10.29 -12.91 3.08
N ASP A 66 -9.93 -13.53 1.95
CA ASP A 66 -10.90 -14.08 1.01
C ASP A 66 -11.56 -15.38 1.51
N GLU A 67 -10.81 -16.19 2.27
CA GLU A 67 -11.27 -17.47 2.82
C GLU A 67 -11.88 -17.35 4.23
N HIS A 68 -11.71 -16.21 4.91
CA HIS A 68 -12.26 -16.00 6.24
C HIS A 68 -13.79 -16.19 6.24
N ALA A 69 -14.33 -16.87 7.26
CA ALA A 69 -15.76 -17.21 7.31
C ALA A 69 -16.70 -16.00 7.16
N LYS A 70 -16.28 -14.84 7.68
CA LYS A 70 -17.02 -13.57 7.58
C LYS A 70 -16.72 -12.74 6.33
N LYS A 71 -15.68 -13.10 5.55
CA LYS A 71 -15.24 -12.40 4.34
C LYS A 71 -15.19 -10.88 4.52
N PRO A 72 -14.24 -10.37 5.35
CA PRO A 72 -14.18 -8.95 5.66
C PRO A 72 -14.11 -8.10 4.40
N VAL A 73 -14.88 -7.02 4.38
CA VAL A 73 -14.81 -6.06 3.28
C VAL A 73 -13.56 -5.19 3.47
N TYR A 74 -12.71 -5.15 2.45
CA TYR A 74 -11.52 -4.31 2.43
C TYR A 74 -11.44 -3.49 1.16
N GLU A 75 -10.99 -2.25 1.31
CA GLU A 75 -10.62 -1.37 0.20
C GLU A 75 -9.13 -1.53 -0.07
N LYS A 76 -8.76 -1.54 -1.35
CA LYS A 76 -7.37 -1.73 -1.79
C LYS A 76 -6.89 -0.50 -2.55
N PHE A 77 -5.80 0.10 -2.08
CA PHE A 77 -5.21 1.30 -2.68
C PHE A 77 -3.76 1.05 -3.06
N ASN A 78 -3.47 0.99 -4.35
CA ASN A 78 -2.10 0.93 -4.84
C ASN A 78 -1.50 2.35 -4.86
N TRP A 79 -0.29 2.53 -4.33
CA TRP A 79 0.35 3.85 -4.26
C TRP A 79 1.80 3.89 -4.73
N GLY A 80 2.48 2.74 -4.83
CA GLY A 80 3.85 2.66 -5.33
C GLY A 80 3.99 1.88 -6.65
N ARG A 81 5.20 1.89 -7.20
CA ARG A 81 5.54 1.27 -8.50
C ARG A 81 5.98 -0.19 -8.36
N GLU A 82 6.38 -0.60 -7.16
CA GLU A 82 6.98 -1.91 -6.86
C GLU A 82 5.97 -2.88 -6.22
N GLY A 83 4.70 -2.47 -6.15
CA GLY A 83 3.60 -3.26 -5.59
C GLY A 83 3.03 -2.71 -4.29
N GLU A 84 3.52 -1.57 -3.82
CA GLU A 84 3.13 -0.96 -2.56
C GLU A 84 1.64 -0.59 -2.57
N ARG A 85 0.96 -1.00 -1.50
CA ARG A 85 -0.49 -0.89 -1.41
C ARG A 85 -0.96 -0.93 0.03
N ASP A 86 -2.15 -0.39 0.25
CA ASP A 86 -2.88 -0.53 1.49
C ASP A 86 -4.10 -1.44 1.32
N PHE A 87 -4.35 -2.29 2.30
CA PHE A 87 -5.66 -2.87 2.56
C PHE A 87 -6.27 -2.15 3.76
N CYS A 88 -7.42 -1.52 3.55
CA CYS A 88 -8.11 -0.71 4.55
C CYS A 88 -9.45 -1.39 4.91
N LEU A 89 -9.55 -1.85 6.16
CA LEU A 89 -10.64 -2.70 6.65
C LEU A 89 -11.44 -2.00 7.75
N LYS A 90 -12.77 -1.89 7.56
CA LYS A 90 -13.67 -1.34 8.58
C LYS A 90 -14.05 -2.40 9.64
N LEU A 91 -14.08 -3.67 9.26
CA LEU A 91 -14.44 -4.82 10.12
C LEU A 91 -15.81 -4.65 10.81
N SER A 92 -16.76 -3.99 10.14
CA SER A 92 -18.09 -3.69 10.71
C SER A 92 -18.95 -4.94 10.88
N GLU A 93 -18.60 -6.02 10.19
CA GLU A 93 -19.18 -7.36 10.24
C GLU A 93 -18.67 -8.22 11.43
N PHE A 94 -17.72 -7.68 12.20
CA PHE A 94 -17.14 -8.30 13.39
C PHE A 94 -17.57 -7.57 14.66
N SER A 95 -17.85 -8.32 15.72
CA SER A 95 -17.93 -7.76 17.08
C SER A 95 -16.55 -7.27 17.53
N THR A 96 -16.49 -6.40 18.54
CA THR A 96 -15.21 -5.85 19.04
C THR A 96 -14.21 -6.92 19.46
N LYS A 97 -14.68 -8.05 20.03
CA LYS A 97 -13.81 -9.16 20.40
C LYS A 97 -13.26 -9.87 19.16
N GLU A 98 -14.11 -10.15 18.18
CA GLU A 98 -13.69 -10.79 16.94
C GLU A 98 -12.76 -9.90 16.12
N GLN A 99 -12.97 -8.58 16.12
CA GLN A 99 -12.04 -7.63 15.49
C GLN A 99 -10.63 -7.74 16.07
N LYS A 100 -10.49 -7.81 17.40
CA LYS A 100 -9.19 -7.97 18.06
C LYS A 100 -8.53 -9.28 17.66
N ASN A 101 -9.26 -10.38 17.74
CA ASN A 101 -8.74 -11.70 17.35
C ASN A 101 -8.31 -11.74 15.88
N PHE A 102 -9.14 -11.20 15.00
CA PHE A 102 -8.85 -11.10 13.57
C PHE A 102 -7.56 -10.30 13.31
N ILE A 103 -7.40 -9.14 13.96
CA ILE A 103 -6.20 -8.31 13.83
C ILE A 103 -4.95 -9.06 14.31
N GLU A 104 -5.04 -9.79 15.43
CA GLU A 104 -3.95 -10.61 15.93
C GLU A 104 -3.56 -11.72 14.95
N GLU A 105 -4.53 -12.39 14.33
CA GLU A 105 -4.28 -13.42 13.30
C GLU A 105 -3.58 -12.85 12.08
N VAL A 106 -4.05 -11.71 11.55
CA VAL A 106 -3.38 -11.02 10.43
C VAL A 106 -1.94 -10.64 10.78
N LYS A 107 -1.71 -10.09 11.97
CA LYS A 107 -0.35 -9.73 12.44
C LYS A 107 0.54 -10.96 12.57
N LYS A 108 0.01 -12.10 13.01
CA LYS A 108 0.75 -13.37 13.07
C LYS A 108 1.15 -13.88 11.69
N ILE A 109 0.27 -13.76 10.69
CA ILE A 109 0.59 -14.13 9.30
C ILE A 109 1.79 -13.32 8.77
N ALA A 110 1.86 -12.03 9.11
CA ALA A 110 2.93 -11.14 8.68
C ALA A 110 4.12 -11.05 9.65
N ALA A 111 4.17 -11.85 10.71
CA ALA A 111 5.11 -11.64 11.83
C ALA A 111 6.60 -11.64 11.42
N ASN A 112 6.93 -12.31 10.32
CA ASN A 112 8.29 -12.40 9.79
C ASN A 112 8.58 -11.39 8.67
N SER A 113 7.64 -10.49 8.35
CA SER A 113 7.80 -9.52 7.28
C SER A 113 8.07 -8.13 7.83
N GLU A 114 9.24 -7.57 7.49
CA GLU A 114 9.54 -6.16 7.76
C GLU A 114 8.88 -5.20 6.75
N LEU A 115 8.26 -5.74 5.69
CA LEU A 115 7.67 -4.98 4.60
C LEU A 115 6.14 -4.86 4.72
N VAL A 116 5.58 -5.30 5.84
CA VAL A 116 4.17 -5.16 6.19
C VAL A 116 4.05 -4.34 7.46
N GLN A 117 3.30 -3.24 7.39
CA GLN A 117 3.03 -2.35 8.51
C GLN A 117 1.54 -2.35 8.86
N PHE A 118 1.23 -2.08 10.12
CA PHE A 118 -0.13 -2.09 10.64
C PHE A 118 -0.47 -0.75 11.29
N SER A 119 -1.65 -0.23 10.99
CA SER A 119 -2.25 0.89 11.71
C SER A 119 -3.69 0.53 12.11
N GLU A 120 -4.14 1.05 13.24
CA GLU A 120 -5.46 0.76 13.82
C GLU A 120 -6.18 2.05 14.15
N ASN A 121 -7.49 2.10 13.90
CA ASN A 121 -8.37 3.24 14.21
C ASN A 121 -7.88 4.55 13.57
N ALA A 122 -7.41 4.47 12.33
CA ALA A 122 -6.79 5.57 11.61
C ALA A 122 -7.42 5.76 10.24
N PRO A 123 -7.30 6.95 9.63
CA PRO A 123 -7.69 7.15 8.25
C PRO A 123 -6.75 6.38 7.31
N CYS A 124 -7.29 5.85 6.22
CA CYS A 124 -6.52 5.16 5.18
C CYS A 124 -5.68 6.20 4.40
N VAL A 125 -4.38 6.24 4.66
CA VAL A 125 -3.47 7.33 4.22
C VAL A 125 -3.42 7.49 2.71
N HIS A 126 -3.48 6.38 1.97
CA HIS A 126 -3.34 6.39 0.50
C HIS A 126 -4.69 6.37 -0.24
N LYS A 127 -5.80 6.58 0.48
CA LYS A 127 -7.12 6.79 -0.13
C LYS A 127 -7.18 8.19 -0.74
N LYS A 128 -7.37 8.26 -2.06
CA LYS A 128 -7.50 9.51 -2.84
C LYS A 128 -8.96 9.84 -3.15
#